data_AF-A0A1D6Q9Y7-F1
#
_entry.id   AF-A0A1D6Q9Y7-F1
#
_cell.length_a   1.000
_cell.length_b   1.000
_cell.length_c   1.000
_cell.angle_alpha   90.00
_cell.angle_beta   90.00
_cell.angle_gamma   90.00
#
_symmetry.space_group_name_H-M   'P 1'
#
loop_
_entity.id
_entity.type
_entity.pdbx_description
1 polymer ?
#
loop_
_entity_poly.entity_id
_entity_poly.type
_entity_poly.pdbx_seq_one_letter_code
_entity_poly.pdbx_strand_id
1 'polypeptide(L)'
;MHLFDSDGKIRKYDTPEQILEEFFQLRLEFYCKRKEALLKNIKLDLKKLENKVRFIRCVVDNEIIVNNRKRADLFLELRHKNFDPFPKKKKKAEPTAVGAIEEEENVESPETAVGVDPSDYEYLLSMSIGTLTLEKIQELNAEKQKLVDDVVELMNTSPKSLWLKDLDAFEKELDVLDQMDLAEEVQREKRIKEGKKGGSKAAPKKQPKKAAPIKLESSTE
;
A
#
# COMPACT_ATOMS: atom_id res chain seq x y z
N MET A 1 -14.84 16.55 -29.65
CA MET A 1 -15.15 15.92 -28.36
C MET A 1 -14.95 16.95 -27.26
N HIS A 2 -15.85 17.09 -26.29
CA HIS A 2 -15.67 18.04 -25.18
C HIS A 2 -15.33 17.24 -23.91
N LEU A 3 -14.19 17.52 -23.31
CA LEU A 3 -13.68 16.83 -22.12
C LEU A 3 -13.10 17.86 -21.13
N PHE A 4 -12.90 17.44 -19.89
CA PHE A 4 -12.14 18.23 -18.92
C PHE A 4 -10.65 18.03 -19.14
N ASP A 5 -9.90 19.13 -19.17
CA ASP A 5 -8.43 19.11 -19.21
C ASP A 5 -7.82 18.80 -17.82
N SER A 6 -6.50 18.76 -17.72
CA SER A 6 -5.77 18.52 -16.47
C SER A 6 -6.08 19.55 -15.36
N ASP A 7 -6.56 20.74 -15.73
CA ASP A 7 -6.94 21.81 -14.81
C ASP A 7 -8.43 21.77 -14.44
N GLY A 8 -9.18 20.80 -14.96
CA GLY A 8 -10.62 20.66 -14.73
C GLY A 8 -11.48 21.64 -15.53
N LYS A 9 -10.96 22.24 -16.62
CA LYS A 9 -11.71 23.14 -17.50
C LYS A 9 -12.23 22.38 -18.72
N ILE A 10 -13.40 22.78 -19.21
CA ILE A 10 -14.00 22.18 -20.40
C ILE A 10 -13.22 22.64 -21.64
N ARG A 11 -12.64 21.70 -22.36
CA ARG A 11 -11.92 21.92 -23.61
C ARG A 11 -12.55 21.12 -24.75
N LYS A 12 -12.60 21.72 -25.94
CA LYS A 12 -12.99 21.04 -27.18
C LYS A 12 -11.74 20.49 -27.86
N TYR A 13 -11.75 19.20 -28.15
CA TYR A 13 -10.74 18.49 -28.92
C TYR A 13 -11.31 18.17 -30.31
N ASP A 14 -10.58 18.54 -31.35
CA ASP A 14 -11.03 18.34 -32.74
C ASP A 14 -10.69 16.94 -33.24
N THR A 15 -9.60 16.34 -32.74
CA THR A 15 -9.17 14.99 -33.09
C THR A 15 -8.80 14.18 -31.84
N PRO A 16 -8.90 12.84 -31.87
CA PRO A 16 -8.52 12.00 -30.73
C PRO A 16 -7.02 12.05 -30.41
N GLU A 17 -6.16 12.35 -31.39
CA GLU A 17 -4.72 12.48 -31.20
C GLU A 17 -4.36 13.63 -30.25
N GLN A 18 -5.13 14.73 -30.27
CA GLN A 18 -4.95 15.85 -29.35
C GLN A 18 -5.17 15.43 -27.88
N ILE A 19 -6.14 14.54 -27.65
CA ILE A 19 -6.41 13.99 -26.31
C ILE A 19 -5.23 13.11 -25.87
N LEU A 20 -4.72 12.28 -26.79
CA LEU A 20 -3.61 11.38 -26.51
C LEU A 20 -2.30 12.13 -26.22
N GLU A 21 -2.02 13.21 -26.96
CA GLU A 21 -0.83 14.03 -26.75
C GLU A 21 -0.86 14.74 -25.38
N GLU A 22 -2.01 15.30 -24.99
CA GLU A 22 -2.19 15.90 -23.66
C GLU A 22 -2.07 14.85 -22.55
N PHE A 23 -2.73 13.70 -22.71
CA PHE A 23 -2.65 12.59 -21.77
C PHE A 23 -1.21 12.07 -21.61
N PHE A 24 -0.45 11.95 -22.70
CA PHE A 24 0.90 11.42 -22.68
C PHE A 24 1.82 12.27 -21.79
N GLN A 25 1.76 13.60 -21.92
CA GLN A 25 2.57 14.51 -21.12
C GLN A 25 2.22 14.43 -19.64
N LEU A 26 0.93 14.50 -19.33
CA LEU A 26 0.44 14.39 -17.95
C LEU A 26 0.86 13.04 -17.34
N ARG A 27 0.67 11.95 -18.07
CA ARG A 27 1.00 10.60 -17.59
C ARG A 27 2.50 10.48 -17.28
N LEU A 28 3.36 10.98 -18.15
CA LEU A 28 4.81 10.93 -17.95
C LEU A 28 5.24 11.72 -16.70
N GLU A 29 4.65 12.90 -16.47
CA GLU A 29 4.90 13.68 -15.25
C GLU A 29 4.52 12.90 -13.98
N PHE A 30 3.38 12.20 -14.00
CA PHE A 30 2.95 11.36 -12.89
C PHE A 30 3.85 10.14 -12.67
N TYR A 31 4.49 9.59 -13.71
CA TYR A 31 5.53 8.57 -13.53
C TYR A 31 6.80 9.13 -12.88
N CYS A 32 7.18 10.37 -13.17
CA CYS A 32 8.26 11.05 -12.44
C CYS A 32 7.90 11.19 -10.94
N LYS A 33 6.71 11.74 -10.64
CA LYS A 33 6.18 11.85 -9.27
C LYS A 33 6.11 10.50 -8.56
N ARG A 34 5.68 9.43 -9.26
CA ARG A 34 5.65 8.07 -8.74
C ARG A 34 7.04 7.57 -8.39
N LYS A 35 8.03 7.73 -9.28
CA LYS A 35 9.42 7.32 -9.01
C LYS A 35 9.97 8.02 -7.78
N GLU A 36 9.76 9.32 -7.65
CA GLU A 36 10.17 10.10 -6.47
C GLU A 36 9.52 9.60 -5.18
N ALA A 37 8.20 9.36 -5.22
CA ALA A 37 7.47 8.83 -4.07
C ALA A 37 7.96 7.44 -3.66
N LEU A 38 8.19 6.55 -4.62
CA LEU A 38 8.75 5.22 -4.38
C LEU A 38 10.14 5.31 -3.74
N LEU A 39 11.05 6.12 -4.30
CA LEU A 39 12.38 6.33 -3.72
C LEU A 39 12.31 6.89 -2.30
N LYS A 40 11.40 7.84 -2.05
CA LYS A 40 11.19 8.42 -0.72
C LYS A 40 10.72 7.36 0.28
N ASN A 41 9.78 6.50 -0.13
CA ASN A 41 9.25 5.45 0.73
C ASN A 41 10.33 4.40 1.06
N ILE A 42 11.06 3.91 0.06
CA ILE A 42 12.11 2.91 0.29
C ILE A 42 13.22 3.48 1.19
N LYS A 43 13.63 4.75 0.97
CA LYS A 43 14.60 5.42 1.87
C LYS A 43 14.08 5.55 3.31
N LEU A 44 12.79 5.85 3.48
CA LEU A 44 12.17 5.92 4.80
C LEU A 44 12.19 4.56 5.50
N ASP A 45 11.87 3.49 4.77
CA ASP A 45 11.86 2.13 5.31
C ASP A 45 13.27 1.63 5.62
N LEU A 46 14.26 1.97 4.79
CA LEU A 46 15.68 1.72 5.05
C LEU A 46 16.10 2.36 6.39
N LYS A 47 15.73 3.63 6.60
CA LYS A 47 16.03 4.34 7.86
C LYS A 47 15.37 3.70 9.08
N LYS A 48 14.12 3.23 8.97
CA LYS A 48 13.47 2.45 10.04
C LYS A 48 14.23 1.17 10.32
N LEU A 49 14.65 0.47 9.27
CA LEU A 49 15.36 -0.81 9.38
C LEU A 49 16.73 -0.65 10.03
N GLU A 50 17.45 0.42 9.68
CA GLU A 50 18.70 0.80 10.33
C GLU A 50 18.52 1.04 11.84
N ASN A 51 17.47 1.77 12.22
CA ASN A 51 17.17 1.98 13.63
C ASN A 51 16.75 0.71 14.35
N LYS A 52 16.01 -0.19 13.70
CA LYS A 52 15.67 -1.51 14.25
C LYS A 52 16.93 -2.34 14.49
N VAL A 53 17.82 -2.44 13.50
CA VAL A 53 19.09 -3.17 13.62
C VAL A 53 19.94 -2.58 14.75
N ARG A 54 20.06 -1.26 14.80
CA ARG A 54 20.80 -0.55 15.85
C ARG A 54 20.20 -0.80 17.24
N PHE A 55 18.87 -0.74 17.36
CA PHE A 55 18.17 -0.98 18.62
C PHE A 55 18.39 -2.41 19.11
N ILE A 56 18.18 -3.41 18.25
CA ILE A 56 18.39 -4.81 18.64
C ILE A 56 19.84 -5.05 19.05
N ARG A 57 20.81 -4.50 18.31
CA ARG A 57 22.24 -4.60 18.68
C ARG A 57 22.49 -4.01 20.06
N CYS A 58 22.02 -2.79 20.33
CA CYS A 58 22.16 -2.17 21.65
C CYS A 58 21.48 -2.98 22.77
N VAL A 59 20.38 -3.68 22.50
CA VAL A 59 19.72 -4.54 23.49
C VAL A 59 20.52 -5.83 23.72
N VAL A 60 21.04 -6.46 22.68
CA VAL A 60 21.89 -7.66 22.77
C VAL A 60 23.22 -7.36 23.48
N ASP A 61 23.79 -6.19 23.23
CA ASP A 61 25.03 -5.71 23.86
C ASP A 61 24.79 -5.19 25.29
N ASN A 62 23.56 -5.28 25.81
CA ASN A 62 23.11 -4.77 27.12
C ASN A 62 23.29 -3.26 27.32
N GLU A 63 23.45 -2.48 26.24
CA GLU A 63 23.49 -1.02 26.30
C GLU A 63 22.10 -0.42 26.57
N ILE A 64 21.04 -1.07 26.11
CA ILE A 64 19.64 -0.68 26.35
C ILE A 64 18.95 -1.83 27.08
N ILE A 65 18.46 -1.56 28.29
CA ILE A 65 17.71 -2.53 29.08
C ILE A 65 16.22 -2.20 28.97
N VAL A 66 15.48 -3.05 28.26
CA VAL A 66 14.03 -2.88 28.06
C VAL A 66 13.22 -3.50 29.20
N ASN A 67 13.78 -4.48 29.91
CA ASN A 67 13.08 -5.22 30.96
C ASN A 67 12.91 -4.39 32.25
N ASN A 68 11.71 -4.47 32.86
CA ASN A 68 11.35 -3.83 34.13
C ASN A 68 11.62 -2.31 34.19
N ARG A 69 11.40 -1.59 33.08
CA ARG A 69 11.61 -0.14 32.96
C ARG A 69 10.31 0.56 32.57
N LYS A 70 10.13 1.80 33.04
CA LYS A 70 9.01 2.64 32.62
C LYS A 70 9.20 3.04 31.16
N ARG A 71 8.11 3.09 30.39
CA ARG A 71 8.17 3.47 28.97
C ARG A 71 8.71 4.89 28.78
N ALA A 72 8.34 5.83 29.66
CA ALA A 72 8.84 7.20 29.66
C ALA A 72 10.39 7.28 29.67
N ASP A 73 11.03 6.50 30.54
CA ASP A 73 12.48 6.48 30.68
C ASP A 73 13.16 5.90 29.42
N LEU A 74 12.56 4.86 28.81
CA LEU A 74 13.04 4.30 27.56
C LEU A 74 12.96 5.31 26.41
N PHE A 75 11.90 6.14 26.36
CA PHE A 75 11.79 7.18 25.34
C PHE A 75 12.87 8.25 25.48
N LEU A 76 13.14 8.70 26.70
CA LEU A 76 14.24 9.63 26.97
C LEU A 76 15.58 9.03 26.55
N GLU A 77 15.82 7.76 26.89
CA GLU A 77 17.06 7.07 26.52
C GLU A 77 17.23 6.95 24.99
N LEU A 78 16.18 6.56 24.25
CA LEU A 78 16.20 6.50 22.79
C LEU A 78 16.44 7.86 22.15
N ARG A 79 15.87 8.91 22.74
CA ARG A 79 16.11 10.29 22.32
C ARG A 79 17.56 10.72 22.55
N HIS A 80 18.11 10.44 23.73
CA HIS A 80 19.51 10.72 24.06
C HIS A 80 20.49 9.96 23.16
N LYS A 81 20.14 8.72 22.77
CA LYS A 81 20.92 7.90 21.84
C LYS A 81 20.71 8.28 20.37
N ASN A 82 19.95 9.33 20.05
CA ASN A 82 19.70 9.81 18.68
C ASN A 82 19.11 8.71 17.77
N PHE A 83 18.08 8.01 18.24
CA PHE A 83 17.24 7.21 17.33
C PHE A 83 16.29 8.14 16.58
N ASP A 84 16.01 7.85 15.31
CA ASP A 84 15.07 8.67 14.57
C ASP A 84 13.62 8.41 15.01
N PRO A 85 12.85 9.48 15.27
CA PRO A 85 11.43 9.38 15.53
C PRO A 85 10.67 9.10 14.23
N PHE A 86 9.71 8.19 14.29
CA PHE A 86 8.76 7.93 13.21
C PHE A 86 7.34 8.06 13.74
N PRO A 87 6.74 9.26 13.65
CA PRO A 87 5.38 9.48 14.09
C PRO A 87 4.43 8.54 13.36
N LYS A 88 3.61 7.82 14.12
CA LYS A 88 2.43 7.17 13.55
C LYS A 88 1.56 8.30 12.99
N LYS A 89 1.07 8.13 11.76
CA LYS A 89 0.04 9.02 11.22
C LYS A 89 -1.12 8.99 12.22
N LYS A 90 -1.25 10.01 13.08
CA LYS A 90 -2.44 10.20 13.91
C LYS A 90 -3.59 10.20 12.89
N LYS A 91 -4.50 9.21 12.97
CA LYS A 91 -5.75 9.29 12.22
C LYS A 91 -6.29 10.68 12.57
N LYS A 92 -6.34 11.59 11.59
CA LYS A 92 -7.02 12.86 11.80
C LYS A 92 -8.42 12.45 12.25
N ALA A 93 -8.75 12.72 13.50
CA ALA A 93 -10.11 12.67 13.95
C ALA A 93 -10.87 13.55 12.97
N GLU A 94 -11.76 12.94 12.18
CA GLU A 94 -12.85 13.68 11.58
C GLU A 94 -13.56 14.43 12.72
N PRO A 95 -14.13 15.62 12.48
CA PRO A 95 -14.84 16.35 13.51
C PRO A 95 -16.19 15.64 13.74
N THR A 96 -16.16 14.49 14.42
CA THR A 96 -17.35 13.82 14.90
C THR A 96 -17.84 14.58 16.13
N ALA A 97 -19.14 14.84 16.12
CA ALA A 97 -19.84 15.77 16.98
C ALA A 97 -19.54 15.63 18.48
N VAL A 98 -19.63 16.78 19.13
CA VAL A 98 -19.63 17.04 20.58
C VAL A 98 -20.22 15.90 21.41
N GLY A 99 -19.41 15.38 22.33
CA GLY A 99 -19.90 14.80 23.58
C GLY A 99 -19.77 13.29 23.74
N ALA A 100 -18.61 12.82 24.20
CA ALA A 100 -18.49 11.64 25.07
C ALA A 100 -17.08 11.55 25.69
N ILE A 101 -16.97 12.10 26.89
CA ILE A 101 -16.10 11.69 28.02
C ILE A 101 -14.65 11.31 27.66
N GLU A 102 -13.75 12.27 27.86
CA GLU A 102 -12.31 12.06 27.96
C GLU A 102 -12.01 11.32 29.28
N GLU A 103 -11.52 10.08 29.21
CA GLU A 103 -10.72 9.53 30.30
C GLU A 103 -9.30 10.08 30.13
N GLU A 104 -9.03 11.15 30.89
CA GLU A 104 -7.71 11.70 31.13
C GLU A 104 -6.81 10.65 31.79
N GLU A 105 -5.87 10.05 31.05
CA GLU A 105 -4.60 9.65 31.67
C GLU A 105 -3.62 10.83 31.57
N ASN A 106 -3.71 11.67 32.60
CA ASN A 106 -2.71 12.65 32.99
C ASN A 106 -1.34 11.98 33.20
N VAL A 107 -0.35 12.37 32.41
CA VAL A 107 1.06 12.34 32.83
C VAL A 107 1.69 13.70 32.52
N GLU A 108 1.45 14.66 33.41
CA GLU A 108 2.30 15.84 33.57
C GLU A 108 3.71 15.44 34.04
N SER A 109 4.74 15.74 33.25
CA SER A 109 6.08 16.14 33.75
C SER A 109 7.04 16.49 32.60
N PRO A 110 8.10 17.30 32.88
CA PRO A 110 8.15 18.67 32.39
C PRO A 110 9.15 18.88 31.23
N GLU A 111 9.08 20.06 30.62
CA GLU A 111 10.06 20.63 29.68
C GLU A 111 10.23 19.89 28.34
N THR A 112 9.19 19.98 27.50
CA THR A 112 9.25 19.57 26.09
C THR A 112 10.04 20.57 25.24
N ALA A 113 11.37 20.49 25.33
CA ALA A 113 12.20 20.89 24.20
C ALA A 113 11.85 19.98 23.01
N VAL A 114 11.46 20.59 21.88
CA VAL A 114 11.37 20.03 20.51
C VAL A 114 10.49 18.78 20.33
N GLY A 115 9.20 18.98 20.06
CA GLY A 115 8.40 18.34 18.99
C GLY A 115 8.38 16.81 18.77
N VAL A 116 8.96 15.99 19.65
CA VAL A 116 8.99 14.53 19.53
C VAL A 116 8.07 13.94 20.59
N ASP A 117 7.05 13.21 20.13
CA ASP A 117 6.05 12.57 20.97
C ASP A 117 6.56 11.16 21.37
N PRO A 118 6.30 10.67 22.60
CA PRO A 118 6.61 9.29 22.98
C PRO A 118 6.13 8.24 21.96
N SER A 119 5.01 8.49 21.28
CA SER A 119 4.48 7.59 20.24
C SER A 119 5.39 7.43 19.01
N ASP A 120 6.37 8.31 18.80
CA ASP A 120 7.25 8.30 17.63
C ASP A 120 8.29 7.18 17.65
N TYR A 121 8.61 6.64 18.83
CA TYR A 121 9.55 5.52 19.00
C TYR A 121 8.86 4.16 19.11
N GLU A 122 7.54 4.13 19.00
CA GLU A 122 6.78 2.93 19.28
C GLU A 122 7.11 1.79 18.32
N TYR A 123 7.53 2.08 17.09
CA TYR A 123 7.98 1.08 16.11
C TYR A 123 9.19 0.24 16.55
N LEU A 124 9.99 0.73 17.52
CA LEU A 124 11.08 -0.01 18.15
C LEU A 124 10.59 -0.77 19.38
N LEU A 125 9.81 -0.12 20.24
CA LEU A 125 9.36 -0.69 21.51
C LEU A 125 8.18 -1.67 21.38
N SER A 126 7.47 -1.69 20.25
CA SER A 126 6.40 -2.65 19.96
C SER A 126 6.91 -3.93 19.28
N MET A 127 8.23 -4.08 19.12
CA MET A 127 8.83 -5.29 18.57
C MET A 127 8.66 -6.46 19.54
N SER A 128 8.43 -7.66 19.01
CA SER A 128 8.30 -8.84 19.88
C SER A 128 9.66 -9.21 20.47
N ILE A 129 9.68 -9.69 21.71
CA ILE A 129 10.92 -10.04 22.42
C ILE A 129 11.73 -11.09 21.64
N GLY A 130 11.07 -12.00 20.91
CA GLY A 130 11.72 -12.99 20.05
C GLY A 130 12.52 -12.40 18.87
N THR A 131 12.36 -11.11 18.57
CA THR A 131 13.17 -10.41 17.55
C THR A 131 14.50 -9.89 18.09
N LEU A 132 14.74 -9.97 19.40
CA LEU A 132 15.95 -9.48 20.05
C LEU A 132 17.07 -10.54 20.03
N THR A 133 17.38 -11.07 18.84
CA THR A 133 18.38 -12.14 18.64
C THR A 133 19.40 -11.75 17.57
N LEU A 134 20.59 -12.36 17.62
CA LEU A 134 21.63 -12.17 16.59
C LEU A 134 21.16 -12.65 15.21
N GLU A 135 20.38 -13.73 15.15
CA GLU A 135 19.79 -14.25 13.91
C GLU A 135 18.86 -13.21 13.27
N LYS A 136 18.05 -12.53 14.08
CA LYS A 136 17.16 -11.48 13.56
C LYS A 136 17.93 -10.27 13.06
N ILE A 137 19.06 -9.92 13.68
CA ILE A 137 19.96 -8.89 13.13
C ILE A 137 20.45 -9.28 11.73
N GLN A 138 20.83 -10.55 11.52
CA GLN A 138 21.28 -11.02 10.20
C GLN A 138 20.15 -10.95 9.17
N GLU A 139 18.94 -11.37 9.53
CA GLU A 139 17.75 -11.28 8.67
C GLU A 139 17.44 -9.82 8.29
N LEU A 140 17.43 -8.91 9.27
CA LEU A 140 17.16 -7.48 9.01
C LEU A 140 18.28 -6.82 8.18
N ASN A 141 19.53 -7.28 8.30
CA ASN A 141 20.61 -6.81 7.43
C ASN A 141 20.45 -7.33 5.99
N ALA A 142 19.96 -8.55 5.80
CA ALA A 142 19.64 -9.07 4.47
C ALA A 142 18.47 -8.29 3.84
N GLU A 143 17.42 -8.00 4.62
CA GLU A 143 16.32 -7.13 4.19
C GLU A 143 16.83 -5.72 3.85
N LYS A 144 17.75 -5.17 4.65
CA LYS A 144 18.38 -3.87 4.36
C LYS A 144 19.11 -3.89 3.03
N GLN A 145 19.90 -4.93 2.78
CA GLN A 145 20.65 -5.04 1.53
C GLN A 145 19.69 -5.11 0.34
N LYS A 146 18.62 -5.89 0.44
CA LYS A 146 17.58 -5.94 -0.60
C LYS A 146 16.98 -4.56 -0.87
N LEU A 147 16.62 -3.80 0.16
CA LEU A 147 16.11 -2.43 -0.01
C LEU A 147 17.14 -1.48 -0.65
N VAL A 148 18.42 -1.64 -0.32
CA VAL A 148 19.51 -0.87 -0.96
C VAL A 148 19.58 -1.21 -2.46
N ASP A 149 19.51 -2.49 -2.80
CA ASP A 149 19.51 -2.96 -4.18
C ASP A 149 18.28 -2.42 -4.94
N ASP A 150 17.10 -2.45 -4.32
CA ASP A 150 15.86 -1.89 -4.86
C ASP A 150 15.98 -0.37 -5.13
N VAL A 151 16.66 0.39 -4.24
CA VAL A 151 16.93 1.82 -4.46
C VAL A 151 17.84 2.01 -5.68
N VAL A 152 18.90 1.22 -5.81
CA VAL A 152 19.84 1.30 -6.93
C VAL A 152 19.12 0.98 -8.24
N GLU A 153 18.33 -0.09 -8.27
CA GLU A 153 17.52 -0.44 -9.44
C GLU A 153 16.55 0.69 -9.79
N LEU A 154 15.79 1.19 -8.82
CA LEU A 154 14.81 2.26 -9.06
C LEU A 154 15.46 3.57 -9.49
N MET A 155 16.66 3.89 -8.99
CA MET A 155 17.43 5.05 -9.45
C MET A 155 17.84 4.92 -10.92
N ASN A 156 18.26 3.72 -11.34
CA ASN A 156 18.70 3.43 -12.70
C ASN A 156 17.54 3.30 -13.70
N THR A 157 16.35 2.93 -13.25
CA THR A 157 15.16 2.87 -14.13
C THR A 157 14.65 4.28 -14.47
N SER A 158 14.37 4.55 -15.75
CA SER A 158 13.76 5.81 -16.15
C SER A 158 12.24 5.80 -15.95
N PRO A 159 11.57 6.94 -15.74
CA PRO A 159 10.11 7.02 -15.70
C PRO A 159 9.43 6.40 -16.95
N LYS A 160 10.05 6.54 -18.13
CA LYS A 160 9.59 5.90 -19.37
C LYS A 160 9.67 4.38 -19.29
N SER A 161 10.76 3.84 -18.75
CA SER A 161 10.89 2.39 -18.55
C SER A 161 9.88 1.85 -17.55
N LEU A 162 9.59 2.59 -16.47
CA LEU A 162 8.52 2.23 -15.53
C LEU A 162 7.16 2.16 -16.23
N TRP A 163 6.88 3.13 -17.11
CA TRP A 163 5.64 3.12 -17.88
C TRP A 163 5.58 1.95 -18.87
N LEU A 164 6.65 1.69 -19.62
CA LEU A 164 6.70 0.54 -20.53
C LEU A 164 6.52 -0.79 -19.80
N LYS A 165 7.17 -1.00 -18.65
CA LYS A 165 6.97 -2.19 -17.81
C LYS A 165 5.51 -2.38 -17.39
N ASP A 166 4.83 -1.29 -17.01
CA ASP A 166 3.40 -1.34 -16.65
C ASP A 166 2.53 -1.66 -17.88
N LEU A 167 2.85 -1.14 -19.06
CA LEU A 167 2.14 -1.44 -20.30
C LEU A 167 2.33 -2.90 -20.73
N ASP A 168 3.57 -3.42 -20.65
CA ASP A 168 3.88 -4.83 -20.94
C ASP A 168 3.14 -5.77 -19.97
N ALA A 169 3.03 -5.37 -18.69
CA ALA A 169 2.27 -6.13 -17.70
C ALA A 169 0.76 -6.09 -18.00
N PHE A 170 0.25 -4.92 -18.40
CA PHE A 170 -1.15 -4.75 -18.78
C PHE A 170 -1.51 -5.56 -20.03
N GLU A 171 -0.67 -5.53 -21.06
CA GLU A 171 -0.90 -6.27 -22.31
C GLU A 171 -0.95 -7.78 -22.07
N LYS A 172 -0.05 -8.32 -21.23
CA LYS A 172 -0.06 -9.75 -20.86
C LYS A 172 -1.35 -10.17 -20.16
N GLU A 173 -1.85 -9.36 -19.23
CA GLU A 173 -3.11 -9.66 -18.54
C GLU A 173 -4.32 -9.54 -19.48
N LEU A 174 -4.26 -8.60 -20.44
CA LEU A 174 -5.28 -8.45 -21.46
C LEU A 174 -5.32 -9.67 -22.40
N ASP A 175 -4.16 -10.17 -22.83
CA ASP A 175 -4.06 -11.40 -23.64
C ASP A 175 -4.67 -12.61 -22.92
N VAL A 176 -4.49 -12.70 -21.60
CA VAL A 176 -5.08 -13.78 -20.78
C VAL A 176 -6.60 -13.67 -20.77
N LEU A 177 -7.15 -12.47 -20.57
CA LEU A 177 -8.60 -12.25 -20.59
C LEU A 177 -9.20 -12.59 -21.96
N ASP A 178 -8.59 -12.14 -23.04
CA ASP A 178 -9.05 -12.43 -24.40
C ASP A 178 -9.05 -13.94 -24.68
N GLN A 179 -8.02 -14.67 -24.21
CA GLN A 179 -7.97 -16.14 -24.30
C GLN A 179 -9.06 -16.83 -23.49
N MET A 180 -9.37 -16.31 -22.29
CA MET A 180 -10.45 -16.83 -21.45
C MET A 180 -11.81 -16.64 -22.12
N ASP A 181 -12.09 -15.45 -22.65
CA ASP A 181 -13.34 -15.13 -23.34
C ASP A 181 -13.52 -16.02 -24.58
N LEU A 182 -12.47 -16.18 -25.40
CA LEU A 182 -12.48 -17.09 -26.55
C LEU A 182 -12.73 -18.55 -26.13
N ALA A 183 -12.11 -19.00 -25.03
CA ALA A 183 -12.31 -20.35 -24.52
C ALA A 183 -13.75 -20.56 -24.02
N GLU A 184 -14.33 -19.57 -23.35
CA GLU A 184 -15.73 -19.59 -22.90
C GLU A 184 -16.72 -19.63 -24.07
N GLU A 185 -16.47 -18.84 -25.13
CA GLU A 185 -17.27 -18.85 -26.35
C GLU A 185 -17.23 -20.22 -27.03
N VAL A 186 -16.04 -20.82 -27.20
CA VAL A 186 -15.88 -22.17 -27.76
C VAL A 186 -16.62 -23.21 -26.91
N GLN A 187 -16.53 -23.12 -25.59
CA GLN A 187 -17.28 -24.01 -24.70
C GLN A 187 -18.79 -23.81 -24.82
N ARG A 188 -19.26 -22.56 -24.93
CA ARG A 188 -20.67 -22.23 -25.12
C ARG A 188 -21.19 -22.80 -26.45
N GLU A 189 -20.41 -22.68 -27.52
CA GLU A 189 -20.75 -23.30 -28.80
C GLU A 189 -20.81 -24.82 -28.72
N LYS A 190 -19.86 -25.47 -28.03
CA LYS A 190 -19.88 -26.93 -27.82
C LYS A 190 -21.14 -27.35 -27.08
N ARG A 191 -21.51 -26.66 -25.99
CA ARG A 191 -22.76 -26.91 -25.25
C ARG A 191 -24.01 -26.76 -26.15
N ILE A 192 -24.04 -25.76 -27.03
CA ILE A 192 -25.15 -25.55 -27.99
C ILE A 192 -25.19 -26.67 -29.05
N LYS A 193 -24.04 -27.10 -29.58
CA LYS A 193 -23.92 -28.16 -30.59
C LYS A 193 -24.30 -29.54 -30.01
N GLU A 194 -23.91 -29.82 -28.77
CA GLU A 194 -24.29 -31.03 -28.04
C GLU A 194 -25.80 -31.05 -27.71
N GLY A 195 -26.36 -29.92 -27.29
CA GLY A 195 -27.80 -29.77 -27.07
C GLY A 195 -28.65 -29.97 -28.33
N LYS A 196 -28.12 -29.65 -29.53
CA LYS A 196 -28.80 -29.90 -30.82
C LYS A 196 -28.75 -31.36 -31.29
N LYS A 197 -27.76 -32.17 -30.84
CA LYS A 197 -27.70 -33.62 -31.15
C LYS A 197 -28.58 -34.48 -30.22
N GLY A 198 -28.99 -33.95 -29.06
CA GLY A 198 -29.90 -34.60 -28.10
C GLY A 198 -31.39 -34.36 -28.37
N GLY A 199 -31.83 -34.32 -29.62
CA GLY A 199 -33.24 -34.16 -29.97
C GLY A 199 -33.97 -35.51 -30.04
N SER A 200 -34.30 -36.11 -28.88
CA SER A 200 -35.48 -36.98 -28.66
C SER A 200 -35.47 -37.58 -27.25
N LYS A 201 -36.09 -36.89 -26.29
CA LYS A 201 -37.07 -37.45 -25.33
C LYS A 201 -37.55 -36.35 -24.40
N ALA A 202 -38.85 -36.08 -24.47
CA ALA A 202 -39.55 -35.16 -23.58
C ALA A 202 -39.52 -35.66 -22.12
N ALA A 203 -39.29 -34.74 -21.17
CA ALA A 203 -39.64 -34.91 -19.75
C ALA A 203 -39.73 -33.52 -19.06
N PRO A 204 -40.44 -33.38 -17.93
CA PRO A 204 -41.50 -32.38 -17.80
C PRO A 204 -41.08 -31.06 -17.11
N LYS A 205 -41.88 -30.02 -17.36
CA LYS A 205 -41.85 -28.70 -16.71
C LYS A 205 -41.75 -28.84 -15.18
N LYS A 206 -40.70 -28.27 -14.58
CA LYS A 206 -40.67 -27.87 -13.18
C LYS A 206 -40.58 -26.34 -13.08
N GLN A 207 -41.47 -25.81 -12.24
CA GLN A 207 -41.76 -24.40 -12.01
C GLN A 207 -40.54 -23.57 -11.57
N PRO A 208 -40.54 -22.24 -11.81
CA PRO A 208 -39.44 -21.37 -11.42
C PRO A 208 -39.39 -21.23 -9.90
N LYS A 209 -38.26 -21.59 -9.28
CA LYS A 209 -37.96 -21.17 -7.91
C LYS A 209 -37.37 -19.76 -7.96
N LYS A 210 -37.99 -18.87 -7.18
CA LYS A 210 -37.68 -17.45 -7.03
C LYS A 210 -36.19 -17.22 -6.79
N ALA A 211 -35.63 -16.23 -7.48
CA ALA A 211 -34.30 -15.70 -7.20
C ALA A 211 -34.24 -15.15 -5.77
N ALA A 212 -33.22 -15.55 -5.01
CA ALA A 212 -32.83 -14.87 -3.78
C ALA A 212 -32.18 -13.52 -4.16
N PRO A 213 -32.46 -12.43 -3.43
CA PRO A 213 -31.91 -11.12 -3.75
C PRO A 213 -30.42 -11.09 -3.37
N ILE A 214 -29.58 -10.71 -4.32
CA ILE A 214 -28.21 -10.28 -4.02
C ILE A 214 -28.36 -8.90 -3.35
N LYS A 215 -28.01 -8.83 -2.06
CA LYS A 215 -27.93 -7.56 -1.33
C LYS A 215 -26.92 -6.64 -2.03
N LEU A 216 -27.44 -5.60 -2.67
CA LEU A 216 -26.70 -4.39 -2.96
C LEU A 216 -26.78 -3.53 -1.69
N GLU A 217 -25.73 -3.51 -0.87
CA GLU A 217 -25.58 -2.43 0.11
C GLU A 217 -24.65 -1.39 -0.49
N SER A 218 -25.30 -0.45 -1.19
CA SER A 218 -24.84 0.92 -1.36
C SER A 218 -25.57 1.79 -0.33
N SER A 219 -24.82 2.45 0.54
CA SER A 219 -25.05 3.82 1.00
C SER A 219 -23.94 4.12 2.01
N THR A 220 -23.06 5.09 1.78
CA THR A 220 -23.36 6.52 1.91
C THR A 220 -23.92 6.82 3.29
N GLU A 221 -23.01 7.16 4.20
CA GLU A 221 -23.01 8.40 4.99
C GLU A 221 -21.55 8.77 5.30
#